data_AF-A0A842T0E1-F1
#
_entry.id   AF-A0A842T0E1-F1
#
_cell.length_a   1.000
_cell.length_b   1.000
_cell.length_c   1.000
_cell.angle_alpha   90.00
_cell.angle_beta   90.00
_cell.angle_gamma   90.00
#
_symmetry.space_group_name_H-M   'P 1'
#
loop_
_entity.id
_entity.type
_entity.pdbx_description
1 polymer ?
#
loop_
_entity_poly.entity_id
_entity_poly.type
_entity_poly.pdbx_seq_one_letter_code
_entity_poly.pdbx_strand_id
1 'polypeptide(L)'
;WTITAIDDIVSKKLIGEIKKFPEINQYKIFEATYLDNHFKILLFPGKFAFEMNEVWAPNSLWNVSPDKKQLKVKPQIMTDYEFYHGRKKYASNITGAYYAARKSVCEYLYRIRRQARILIFREVSSGYIVPLGVWVIRETVKNAMDFSSPKILDNFTDAIKEMGKGFIVELKDWKHSSKLINFIRNQRTLDQYI
;
A
#
# COMPACT_ATOMS: atom_id res chain seq x y z
N TRP A 1 -7.78 13.29 14.48
CA TRP A 1 -8.17 11.97 15.01
C TRP A 1 -9.58 11.54 14.59
N THR A 2 -10.59 12.41 14.59
CA THR A 2 -11.97 12.07 14.16
C THR A 2 -12.08 11.53 12.73
N ILE A 3 -11.33 12.11 11.79
CA ILE A 3 -11.35 11.75 10.37
C ILE A 3 -10.90 10.29 10.15
N THR A 4 -9.85 9.85 10.85
CA THR A 4 -9.31 8.49 10.73
C THR A 4 -10.25 7.44 11.31
N ALA A 5 -10.97 7.78 12.38
CA ALA A 5 -12.00 6.91 12.96
C ALA A 5 -13.16 6.67 11.97
N ILE A 6 -13.61 7.73 11.29
CA ILE A 6 -14.64 7.63 10.25
C ILE A 6 -14.15 6.74 9.10
N ASP A 7 -12.90 6.93 8.64
CA ASP A 7 -12.33 6.10 7.58
C ASP A 7 -12.27 4.62 7.96
N ASP A 8 -11.89 4.30 9.20
CA ASP A 8 -11.87 2.93 9.71
C ASP A 8 -13.27 2.30 9.70
N ILE A 9 -14.28 3.01 10.22
CA ILE A 9 -15.67 2.52 10.27
C ILE A 9 -16.22 2.25 8.86
N VAL A 10 -16.05 3.21 7.95
CA VAL A 10 -16.55 3.09 6.56
C VAL A 10 -15.88 1.93 5.86
N SER A 11 -14.55 1.83 5.93
CA SER A 11 -13.81 0.75 5.27
C SER A 11 -14.16 -0.62 5.87
N LYS A 12 -14.33 -0.77 7.19
CA LYS A 12 -14.79 -2.03 7.80
C LYS A 12 -16.13 -2.49 7.26
N LYS A 13 -17.11 -1.58 7.11
CA LYS A 13 -18.42 -1.90 6.53
C LYS A 13 -18.28 -2.38 5.08
N LEU A 14 -17.49 -1.68 4.26
CA LEU A 14 -17.25 -2.06 2.87
C LEU A 14 -16.53 -3.41 2.75
N ILE A 15 -15.54 -3.68 3.60
CA ILE A 15 -14.78 -4.94 3.61
C ILE A 15 -15.71 -6.13 3.86
N GLY A 16 -16.71 -5.99 4.74
CA GLY A 16 -17.72 -7.02 5.00
C GLY A 16 -18.47 -7.45 3.74
N GLU A 17 -18.79 -6.50 2.86
CA GLU A 17 -19.44 -6.79 1.57
C GLU A 17 -18.45 -7.26 0.51
N ILE A 18 -17.27 -6.62 0.42
CA ILE A 18 -16.23 -6.95 -0.56
C ILE A 18 -15.82 -8.42 -0.46
N LYS A 19 -15.70 -8.96 0.75
CA LYS A 19 -15.33 -10.36 0.99
C LYS A 19 -16.29 -11.38 0.34
N LYS A 20 -17.53 -10.97 0.06
CA LYS A 20 -18.56 -11.80 -0.60
C LYS A 20 -18.47 -11.75 -2.12
N PHE A 21 -17.72 -10.81 -2.70
CA PHE A 21 -17.57 -10.66 -4.14
C PHE A 21 -16.54 -11.64 -4.72
N PRO A 22 -16.68 -11.98 -6.02
CA PRO A 22 -15.67 -12.77 -6.71
C PRO A 22 -14.33 -12.03 -6.76
N GLU A 23 -13.25 -12.79 -6.81
CA GLU A 23 -11.89 -12.26 -6.88
C GLU A 23 -11.61 -11.64 -8.25
N ILE A 24 -10.70 -10.67 -8.30
CA ILE A 24 -10.13 -10.24 -9.58
C ILE A 24 -9.27 -11.36 -10.18
N ASN A 25 -9.15 -11.37 -11.50
CA ASN A 25 -8.41 -12.38 -12.27
C ASN A 25 -7.02 -11.90 -12.75
N GLN A 26 -6.72 -10.60 -12.63
CA GLN A 26 -5.51 -10.00 -13.17
C GLN A 26 -4.81 -9.13 -12.11
N TYR A 27 -3.51 -8.90 -12.31
CA TYR A 27 -2.74 -7.94 -11.52
C TYR A 27 -2.95 -6.55 -12.12
N LYS A 28 -3.30 -5.58 -11.29
CA LYS A 28 -3.56 -4.20 -11.72
C LYS A 28 -2.73 -3.25 -10.88
N ILE A 29 -1.90 -2.44 -11.52
CA ILE A 29 -1.09 -1.42 -10.87
C ILE A 29 -1.64 -0.05 -11.22
N PHE A 30 -2.01 0.71 -10.20
CA PHE A 30 -2.35 2.12 -10.30
C PHE A 30 -1.17 2.94 -9.76
N GLU A 31 -0.87 4.05 -10.43
CA GLU A 31 0.20 4.94 -10.03
C GLU A 31 -0.37 6.36 -9.86
N ALA A 32 0.06 7.05 -8.82
CA ALA A 32 -0.28 8.45 -8.61
C ALA A 32 0.86 9.18 -7.93
N THR A 33 1.07 10.43 -8.35
CA THR A 33 2.04 11.33 -7.73
C THR A 33 1.33 12.61 -7.36
N TYR A 34 1.50 13.05 -6.11
CA TYR A 34 0.96 14.32 -5.65
C TYR A 34 1.85 14.92 -4.57
N LEU A 35 2.30 16.17 -4.77
CA LEU A 35 3.20 16.89 -3.84
C LEU A 35 4.35 16.01 -3.34
N ASP A 36 5.16 15.46 -4.25
CA ASP A 36 6.31 14.60 -3.93
C ASP A 36 5.98 13.31 -3.15
N ASN A 37 4.71 12.92 -3.12
CA ASN A 37 4.28 11.61 -2.66
C ASN A 37 4.03 10.73 -3.87
N HIS A 38 4.81 9.68 -4.02
CA HIS A 38 4.67 8.69 -5.07
C HIS A 38 3.96 7.46 -4.52
N PHE A 39 2.82 7.13 -5.10
CA PHE A 39 2.02 5.96 -4.76
C PHE A 39 2.03 4.97 -5.91
N LYS A 40 2.28 3.70 -5.57
CA LYS A 40 1.92 2.57 -6.43
C LYS A 40 1.00 1.63 -5.67
N ILE A 41 -0.12 1.27 -6.29
CA ILE A 41 -1.18 0.47 -5.69
C ILE A 41 -1.36 -0.76 -6.57
N LEU A 42 -0.98 -1.92 -6.04
CA LEU A 42 -1.18 -3.20 -6.69
C LEU A 42 -2.42 -3.89 -6.14
N LEU A 43 -3.37 -4.18 -7.03
CA LEU A 43 -4.43 -5.15 -6.80
C LEU A 43 -4.03 -6.47 -7.45
N PHE A 44 -4.23 -7.58 -6.75
CA PHE A 44 -3.98 -8.89 -7.33
C PHE A 44 -4.92 -9.99 -6.80
N PRO A 45 -5.06 -11.12 -7.52
CA PRO A 45 -6.00 -12.18 -7.16
C PRO A 45 -5.78 -12.74 -5.75
N GLY A 46 -6.89 -13.12 -5.09
CA GLY A 46 -6.90 -13.68 -3.75
C GLY A 46 -7.95 -13.04 -2.83
N LYS A 47 -8.19 -13.71 -1.69
CA LYS A 47 -9.02 -13.20 -0.60
C LYS A 47 -8.52 -11.85 -0.09
N PHE A 48 -9.44 -11.01 0.36
CA PHE A 48 -9.15 -9.66 0.83
C PHE A 48 -8.02 -9.65 1.86
N ALA A 49 -6.98 -8.88 1.56
CA ALA A 49 -5.88 -8.55 2.45
C ALA A 49 -5.35 -7.19 2.02
N PHE A 50 -4.96 -6.35 2.97
CA PHE A 50 -4.51 -4.99 2.68
C PHE A 50 -3.20 -4.72 3.40
N GLU A 51 -2.21 -4.26 2.64
CA GLU A 51 -0.91 -3.84 3.15
C GLU A 51 -0.53 -2.49 2.56
N MET A 52 0.02 -1.63 3.42
CA MET A 52 0.64 -0.37 3.02
C MET A 52 2.02 -0.27 3.63
N ASN A 53 2.99 0.04 2.79
CA ASN A 53 4.36 0.35 3.17
C ASN A 53 4.61 1.82 2.84
N GLU A 54 5.25 2.51 3.78
CA GLU A 54 5.60 3.91 3.66
C GLU A 54 7.07 4.09 3.94
N VAL A 55 7.75 4.87 3.10
CA VAL A 55 9.13 5.26 3.33
C VAL A 55 9.29 6.76 3.11
N TRP A 56 10.12 7.34 3.97
CA TRP A 56 10.56 8.73 3.85
C TRP A 56 11.97 8.71 3.26
N ALA A 57 12.19 9.43 2.17
CA ALA A 57 13.47 9.43 1.47
C ALA A 57 14.64 9.79 2.42
N PRO A 58 15.85 9.24 2.21
CA PRO A 58 17.04 9.62 2.95
C PRO A 58 17.27 11.14 2.88
N ASN A 59 17.66 11.79 3.98
CA ASN A 59 17.81 13.25 4.12
C ASN A 59 16.50 14.07 4.06
N SER A 60 15.32 13.44 4.19
CA SER A 60 14.08 14.17 4.51
C SER A 60 14.06 14.60 5.98
N LEU A 61 13.23 15.60 6.33
CA LEU A 61 13.11 16.20 7.67
C LEU A 61 12.95 15.18 8.82
N TRP A 62 12.50 13.96 8.53
CA TRP A 62 12.21 12.90 9.50
C TRP A 62 13.22 11.74 9.49
N ASN A 63 14.23 11.77 8.61
CA ASN A 63 15.29 10.76 8.51
C ASN A 63 16.67 11.44 8.58
N VAL A 64 16.90 12.19 9.66
CA VAL A 64 18.18 12.83 9.98
C VAL A 64 19.13 11.81 10.58
N SER A 65 20.17 11.44 9.82
CA SER A 65 21.31 10.72 10.39
C SER A 65 22.11 11.70 11.28
N PRO A 66 22.46 11.33 12.53
CA PRO A 66 23.25 12.21 13.40
C PRO A 66 24.67 12.45 12.88
N ASP A 67 25.15 11.60 11.97
CA ASP A 67 26.56 11.55 11.60
C ASP A 67 26.71 11.77 10.09
N LYS A 68 27.16 12.99 9.71
CA LYS A 68 27.41 13.42 8.32
C LYS A 68 28.46 12.57 7.58
N LYS A 69 29.09 11.58 8.25
CA LYS A 69 30.11 10.69 7.70
C LYS A 69 29.60 9.32 7.23
N GLN A 70 28.34 8.95 7.46
CA GLN A 70 27.78 7.68 6.98
C GLN A 70 26.64 7.89 5.98
N LEU A 71 27.00 7.95 4.70
CA LEU A 71 26.12 8.01 3.51
C LEU A 71 25.27 6.74 3.26
N LYS A 72 25.01 5.91 4.29
CA LYS A 72 24.17 4.71 4.20
C LYS A 72 23.08 4.74 5.27
N VAL A 73 22.24 5.76 5.23
CA VAL A 73 20.98 5.74 5.99
C VAL A 73 20.10 4.67 5.35
N LYS A 74 19.96 3.52 6.01
CA LYS A 74 18.99 2.51 5.55
C LYS A 74 17.60 3.15 5.57
N PRO A 75 16.83 3.08 4.47
CA PRO A 75 15.47 3.59 4.45
C PRO A 75 14.64 2.89 5.53
N GLN A 76 14.04 3.67 6.45
CA GLN A 76 13.13 3.14 7.45
C GLN A 76 11.75 2.99 6.80
N ILE A 77 11.44 1.76 6.38
CA ILE A 77 10.13 1.44 5.80
C ILE A 77 9.19 1.06 6.94
N MET A 78 8.16 1.87 7.12
CA MET A 78 7.05 1.58 8.01
C MET A 78 6.05 0.69 7.27
N THR A 79 5.51 -0.31 7.96
CA THR A 79 4.54 -1.23 7.36
C THR A 79 3.36 -1.43 8.29
N ASP A 80 2.16 -1.35 7.73
CA ASP A 80 0.91 -1.71 8.36
C ASP A 80 0.13 -2.64 7.43
N TYR A 81 -0.42 -3.72 7.96
CA TYR A 81 -1.08 -4.75 7.15
C TYR A 81 -2.26 -5.41 7.88
N GLU A 82 -3.15 -6.02 7.11
CA GLU A 82 -4.21 -6.89 7.58
C GLU A 82 -4.49 -8.01 6.59
N PHE A 83 -4.62 -9.23 7.09
CA PHE A 83 -5.05 -10.38 6.30
C PHE A 83 -6.57 -10.51 6.35
N TYR A 84 -7.10 -11.64 5.88
CA TYR A 84 -8.54 -11.89 5.78
C TYR A 84 -9.31 -11.65 7.08
N HIS A 85 -8.73 -11.99 8.25
CA HIS A 85 -9.39 -11.81 9.55
C HIS A 85 -9.34 -10.36 10.07
N GLY A 86 -8.70 -9.44 9.35
CA GLY A 86 -8.54 -8.04 9.74
C GLY A 86 -7.53 -7.84 10.88
N ARG A 87 -7.52 -6.63 11.46
CA ARG A 87 -6.68 -6.27 12.61
C ARG A 87 -7.46 -6.29 13.93
N LYS A 88 -6.83 -6.82 14.98
CA LYS A 88 -7.30 -6.70 16.37
C LYS A 88 -6.86 -5.40 17.06
N LYS A 89 -5.76 -4.80 16.58
CA LYS A 89 -5.18 -3.56 17.10
C LYS A 89 -5.15 -2.49 16.00
N TYR A 90 -5.31 -1.22 16.39
CA TYR A 90 -5.23 -0.08 15.48
C TYR A 90 -3.87 -0.06 14.75
N ALA A 91 -3.84 0.52 13.54
CA ALA A 91 -2.58 0.79 12.86
C ALA A 91 -1.72 1.71 13.73
N SER A 92 -0.46 1.31 13.95
CA SER A 92 0.43 1.98 14.90
C SER A 92 1.58 2.72 14.22
N ASN A 93 1.90 2.37 12.98
CA ASN A 93 3.10 2.85 12.32
C ASN A 93 2.75 3.99 11.37
N ILE A 94 1.85 3.75 10.42
CA ILE A 94 1.45 4.70 9.38
C ILE A 94 0.14 5.42 9.77
N THR A 95 -0.70 4.72 10.56
CA THR A 95 -1.96 5.20 11.15
C THR A 95 -2.89 5.91 10.15
N GLY A 96 -2.85 7.25 10.08
CA GLY A 96 -3.80 8.05 9.31
C GLY A 96 -3.80 7.73 7.82
N ALA A 97 -2.61 7.62 7.23
CA ALA A 97 -2.43 7.32 5.82
C ALA A 97 -2.96 5.92 5.44
N TYR A 98 -2.77 4.94 6.34
CA TYR A 98 -3.24 3.56 6.15
C TYR A 98 -4.76 3.51 5.99
N TYR A 99 -5.51 4.14 6.90
CA TYR A 99 -6.98 4.09 6.86
C TYR A 99 -7.56 4.90 5.69
N ALA A 100 -6.94 6.01 5.31
CA ALA A 100 -7.36 6.80 4.15
C ALA A 100 -7.16 6.06 2.83
N ALA A 101 -6.00 5.44 2.64
CA ALA A 101 -5.72 4.62 1.48
C ALA A 101 -6.64 3.39 1.43
N ARG A 102 -6.81 2.71 2.57
CA ARG A 102 -7.69 1.54 2.70
C ARG A 102 -9.13 1.87 2.30
N LYS A 103 -9.69 2.96 2.83
CA LYS A 103 -11.04 3.41 2.48
C LYS A 103 -11.19 3.61 0.96
N SER A 104 -10.27 4.36 0.36
CA SER A 104 -10.33 4.71 -1.06
C SER A 104 -10.27 3.47 -1.96
N VAL A 105 -9.41 2.50 -1.63
CA VAL A 105 -9.34 1.23 -2.35
C VAL A 105 -10.58 0.36 -2.12
N CYS A 106 -11.14 0.36 -0.90
CA CYS A 106 -12.38 -0.36 -0.61
C CYS A 106 -13.56 0.21 -1.41
N GLU A 107 -13.68 1.54 -1.53
CA GLU A 107 -14.72 2.18 -2.35
C GLU A 107 -14.62 1.74 -3.82
N TYR A 108 -13.40 1.69 -4.37
CA TYR A 108 -13.16 1.16 -5.72
C TYR A 108 -13.59 -0.30 -5.86
N LEU A 109 -13.12 -1.19 -4.99
CA LEU A 109 -13.42 -2.63 -5.02
C LEU A 109 -14.92 -2.90 -4.88
N TYR A 110 -15.59 -2.15 -4.00
CA TYR A 110 -17.03 -2.22 -3.83
C TYR A 110 -17.77 -1.81 -5.11
N ARG A 111 -17.35 -0.70 -5.75
CA ARG A 111 -17.95 -0.20 -6.99
C ARG A 111 -17.84 -1.21 -8.13
N ILE A 112 -16.67 -1.85 -8.29
CA ILE A 112 -16.47 -2.87 -9.33
C ILE A 112 -17.02 -4.25 -8.94
N ARG A 113 -17.56 -4.39 -7.72
CA ARG A 113 -18.04 -5.65 -7.13
C ARG A 113 -17.02 -6.78 -7.26
N ARG A 114 -15.79 -6.53 -6.79
CA ARG A 114 -14.71 -7.52 -6.77
C ARG A 114 -13.94 -7.49 -5.46
N GLN A 115 -13.30 -8.61 -5.16
CA GLN A 115 -12.35 -8.80 -4.07
C GLN A 115 -10.93 -8.91 -4.63
N ALA A 116 -9.95 -8.40 -3.88
CA ALA A 116 -8.54 -8.52 -4.24
C ALA A 116 -7.67 -8.48 -2.98
N ARG A 117 -6.41 -8.91 -3.12
CA ARG A 117 -5.33 -8.53 -2.22
C ARG A 117 -4.76 -7.20 -2.70
N ILE A 118 -4.38 -6.34 -1.74
CA ILE A 118 -3.96 -4.97 -2.00
C ILE A 118 -2.60 -4.73 -1.36
N LEU A 119 -1.66 -4.23 -2.15
CA LEU A 119 -0.34 -3.79 -1.69
C LEU A 119 -0.09 -2.36 -2.17
N ILE A 120 0.21 -1.47 -1.23
CA ILE A 120 0.52 -0.07 -1.54
C ILE A 120 1.95 0.24 -1.13
N PHE A 121 2.73 0.78 -2.06
CA PHE A 121 4.01 1.42 -1.77
C PHE A 121 3.84 2.93 -1.88
N ARG A 122 4.25 3.63 -0.82
CA ARG A 122 4.30 5.09 -0.76
C ARG A 122 5.72 5.53 -0.46
N GLU A 123 6.30 6.32 -1.35
CA GLU A 123 7.56 7.01 -1.12
C GLU A 123 7.30 8.51 -1.01
N VAL A 124 7.73 9.11 0.10
CA VAL A 124 7.68 10.55 0.33
C VAL A 124 9.06 11.12 0.08
N SER A 125 9.21 11.92 -0.97
CA SER A 125 10.47 12.55 -1.34
C SER A 125 10.76 13.79 -0.48
N SER A 126 12.01 14.24 -0.47
CA SER A 126 12.52 15.32 0.40
C SER A 126 11.91 16.71 0.13
N GLY A 127 11.21 16.89 -0.99
CA GLY A 127 10.46 18.11 -1.31
C GLY A 127 9.13 18.26 -0.57
N TYR A 128 8.71 17.26 0.23
CA TYR A 128 7.50 17.36 1.03
C TYR A 128 7.70 18.27 2.27
N ILE A 129 7.46 19.57 2.06
CA ILE A 129 7.72 20.63 3.05
C ILE A 129 6.49 20.92 3.93
N VAL A 130 5.28 20.45 3.55
CA VAL A 130 4.02 20.83 4.24
C VAL A 130 3.20 19.60 4.67
N PRO A 131 2.94 19.40 5.98
CA PRO A 131 2.07 18.33 6.46
C PRO A 131 0.60 18.68 6.22
N LEU A 132 0.12 18.43 5.00
CA LEU A 132 -1.28 18.69 4.58
C LEU A 132 -2.29 17.67 5.15
N GLY A 133 -1.84 16.79 6.04
CA GLY A 133 -2.67 15.81 6.71
C GLY A 133 -3.09 14.64 5.82
N VAL A 134 -4.04 13.86 6.34
CA VAL A 134 -4.46 12.56 5.78
C VAL A 134 -5.33 12.71 4.53
N TRP A 135 -5.96 13.87 4.34
CA TRP A 135 -6.88 14.11 3.23
C TRP A 135 -6.20 14.00 1.87
N VAL A 136 -4.97 14.51 1.75
CA VAL A 136 -4.17 14.42 0.51
C VAL A 136 -4.01 12.98 0.04
N ILE A 137 -3.79 12.07 0.98
CA ILE A 137 -3.59 10.64 0.70
C ILE A 137 -4.89 10.02 0.22
N ARG A 138 -6.00 10.35 0.89
CA ARG A 138 -7.33 9.89 0.49
C ARG A 138 -7.64 10.33 -0.94
N GLU A 139 -7.46 11.60 -1.24
CA GLU A 139 -7.77 12.14 -2.56
C GLU A 139 -6.84 11.58 -3.64
N THR A 140 -5.53 11.50 -3.37
CA THR A 140 -4.55 10.96 -4.31
C THR A 140 -4.85 9.50 -4.65
N VAL A 141 -5.07 8.65 -3.64
CA VAL A 141 -5.42 7.23 -3.85
C VAL A 141 -6.77 7.11 -4.55
N LYS A 142 -7.79 7.87 -4.13
CA LYS A 142 -9.11 7.84 -4.76
C LYS A 142 -9.02 8.23 -6.24
N ASN A 143 -8.29 9.29 -6.56
CA ASN A 143 -8.12 9.74 -7.94
C ASN A 143 -7.36 8.72 -8.79
N ALA A 144 -6.33 8.08 -8.22
CA ALA A 144 -5.63 6.98 -8.87
C ALA A 144 -6.61 5.86 -9.24
N MET A 145 -7.43 5.41 -8.28
CA MET A 145 -8.33 4.28 -8.49
C MET A 145 -9.51 4.61 -9.41
N ASP A 146 -9.99 5.86 -9.41
CA ASP A 146 -11.19 6.26 -10.13
C ASP A 146 -10.92 6.73 -11.56
N PHE A 147 -9.80 7.41 -11.78
CA PHE A 147 -9.55 8.11 -13.04
C PHE A 147 -8.31 7.62 -13.80
N SER A 148 -7.41 6.86 -13.16
CA SER A 148 -6.23 6.34 -13.88
C SER A 148 -6.51 4.96 -14.49
N SER A 149 -5.92 4.74 -15.67
CA SER A 149 -5.92 3.43 -16.33
C SER A 149 -4.84 2.54 -15.69
N PRO A 150 -5.20 1.42 -15.05
CA PRO A 150 -4.20 0.58 -14.43
C PRO A 150 -3.34 -0.14 -15.46
N LYS A 151 -2.06 -0.32 -15.13
CA LYS A 151 -1.20 -1.25 -15.86
C LYS A 151 -1.59 -2.69 -15.48
N ILE A 152 -1.92 -3.49 -16.49
CA ILE A 152 -2.37 -4.87 -16.33
C ILE A 152 -1.18 -5.81 -16.53
N LEU A 153 -1.05 -6.81 -15.66
CA LEU A 153 -0.03 -7.85 -15.70
C LEU A 153 -0.66 -9.21 -15.35
N ASP A 154 0.01 -10.29 -15.78
CA ASP A 154 -0.52 -11.65 -15.64
C ASP A 154 0.15 -12.47 -14.53
N ASN A 155 1.27 -11.98 -13.97
CA ASN A 155 1.98 -12.72 -12.94
C ASN A 155 2.50 -11.83 -11.80
N PHE A 156 2.63 -12.46 -10.63
CA PHE A 156 3.08 -11.80 -9.41
C PHE A 156 4.51 -11.28 -9.49
N THR A 157 5.43 -12.01 -10.15
CA THR A 157 6.84 -11.64 -10.20
C THR A 157 7.04 -10.33 -10.95
N ASP A 158 6.40 -10.18 -12.10
CA ASP A 158 6.44 -8.97 -12.93
C ASP A 158 5.71 -7.82 -12.25
N ALA A 159 4.57 -8.08 -11.61
CA ALA A 159 3.84 -7.08 -10.83
C ALA A 159 4.71 -6.48 -9.72
N ILE A 160 5.42 -7.32 -8.96
CA ILE A 160 6.32 -6.82 -7.91
C ILE A 160 7.55 -6.12 -8.50
N LYS A 161 8.08 -6.58 -9.64
CA LYS A 161 9.18 -5.89 -10.34
C LYS A 161 8.76 -4.49 -10.77
N GLU A 162 7.55 -4.35 -11.30
CA GLU A 162 7.00 -3.08 -11.75
C GLU A 162 6.68 -2.12 -10.59
N MET A 163 6.16 -2.66 -9.48
CA MET A 163 5.94 -1.92 -8.24
C MET A 163 7.22 -1.28 -7.67
N GLY A 164 8.39 -1.85 -7.93
CA GLY A 164 9.67 -1.29 -7.47
C GLY A 164 10.28 -0.22 -8.37
N LYS A 165 9.74 0.02 -9.57
CA LYS A 165 10.32 0.99 -10.52
C LYS A 165 9.95 2.42 -10.15
N GLY A 166 10.86 3.36 -10.37
CA GLY A 166 10.60 4.79 -10.18
C GLY A 166 10.62 5.26 -8.72
N PHE A 167 10.92 4.37 -7.78
CA PHE A 167 11.25 4.73 -6.40
C PHE A 167 12.76 4.91 -6.23
N ILE A 168 13.14 5.79 -5.31
CA ILE A 168 14.52 5.96 -4.85
C ILE A 168 14.95 4.71 -4.07
N VAL A 169 14.05 4.18 -3.25
CA VAL A 169 14.29 2.96 -2.46
C VAL A 169 14.24 1.73 -3.35
N GLU A 170 15.27 0.89 -3.23
CA GLU A 170 15.39 -0.32 -4.02
C GLU A 170 14.29 -1.35 -3.69
N LEU A 171 13.84 -2.09 -4.72
CA LEU A 171 12.83 -3.14 -4.58
C LEU A 171 13.16 -4.20 -3.51
N LYS A 172 14.45 -4.45 -3.24
CA LYS A 172 14.86 -5.42 -2.21
C LYS A 172 14.38 -5.01 -0.81
N ASP A 173 14.40 -3.71 -0.51
CA ASP A 173 14.02 -3.18 0.80
C ASP A 173 12.50 -3.21 0.98
N TRP A 174 11.75 -2.87 -0.08
CA TRP A 174 10.31 -3.04 -0.14
C TRP A 174 9.88 -4.51 0.05
N LYS A 175 10.55 -5.44 -0.61
CA LYS A 175 10.30 -6.89 -0.46
C LYS A 175 10.59 -7.38 0.96
N HIS A 176 11.67 -6.89 1.57
CA HIS A 176 12.07 -7.30 2.91
C HIS A 176 11.05 -6.85 3.98
N SER A 177 10.51 -5.63 3.83
CA SER A 177 9.51 -5.08 4.76
C SER A 177 8.11 -5.67 4.57
N SER A 178 7.74 -6.06 3.35
CA SER A 178 6.39 -6.52 3.02
C SER A 178 5.98 -7.85 3.70
N LYS A 179 4.81 -7.90 4.34
CA LYS A 179 4.27 -9.12 4.94
C LYS A 179 3.46 -9.93 3.94
N LEU A 180 2.74 -9.25 3.05
CA LEU A 180 1.90 -9.83 2.02
C LEU A 180 2.74 -10.54 0.95
N ILE A 181 3.86 -9.95 0.51
CA ILE A 181 4.78 -10.60 -0.42
C ILE A 181 5.34 -11.88 0.17
N ASN A 182 5.77 -11.85 1.43
CA ASN A 182 6.32 -13.00 2.13
C ASN A 182 5.27 -14.09 2.35
N PHE A 183 4.03 -13.72 2.69
CA PHE A 183 2.91 -14.63 2.82
C PHE A 183 2.64 -15.42 1.53
N ILE A 184 2.60 -14.74 0.38
CA ILE A 184 2.32 -15.38 -0.93
C ILE A 184 3.45 -16.33 -1.34
N ARG A 185 4.70 -15.92 -1.10
CA ARG A 185 5.87 -16.76 -1.41
C ARG A 185 5.86 -18.06 -0.61
N ASN A 186 5.53 -17.98 0.68
CA ASN A 186 5.45 -19.15 1.56
C ASN A 186 4.20 -20.01 1.30
N GLN A 187 3.11 -19.43 0.79
CA GLN A 187 1.93 -20.20 0.39
C GLN A 187 2.24 -21.09 -0.81
N ARG A 188 2.93 -20.57 -1.83
CA ARG A 188 3.33 -21.35 -3.02
C ARG A 188 4.22 -22.54 -2.69
N THR A 189 5.09 -22.40 -1.68
CA THR A 189 5.94 -23.54 -1.28
C THR A 189 5.10 -24.67 -0.71
N LEU A 190 4.02 -24.40 0.04
CA LEU A 190 3.16 -25.46 0.58
C LEU A 190 2.37 -26.19 -0.52
N ASP A 191 1.86 -25.45 -1.51
CA ASP A 191 1.13 -26.02 -2.66
C ASP A 191 2.03 -26.87 -3.58
N GLN A 192 3.38 -26.74 -3.47
CA GLN A 192 4.34 -27.54 -4.24
C GLN A 192 4.72 -28.88 -3.57
N TYR A 193 4.29 -29.12 -2.33
CA TYR A 193 4.60 -30.33 -1.56
C TYR A 193 3.39 -31.25 -1.33
N ILE A 194 2.29 -31.06 -2.07
CA ILE A 194 1.10 -31.93 -2.09
C ILE A 194 0.98 -32.54 -3.49
#